data_AF-A0A6G0PB36-F1
#
_entry.id   AF-A0A6G0PB36-F1
#
_cell.length_a   1.000
_cell.length_b   1.000
_cell.length_c   1.000
_cell.angle_alpha   90.00
_cell.angle_beta   90.00
_cell.angle_gamma   90.00
#
_symmetry.space_group_name_H-M   'P 1'
#
loop_
_entity.id
_entity.type
_entity.pdbx_description
1 polymer ?
#
loop_
_entity_poly.entity_id
_entity_poly.type
_entity_poly.pdbx_seq_one_letter_code
_entity_poly.pdbx_strand_id
1 'polypeptide(L)'
;MLHDHSKAFHVVCDVRDFATGCALMQYDDEGRERVVSYQSRQLKPAERNYPVHDKELLAMRYALIKFRVYLLGEQSFSLFTWTMRYFAR
;
A
#
# COMPACT_ATOMS: atom_id res chain seq x y z
N MET A 1 -3.64 -6.86 16.46
CA MET A 1 -2.20 -7.19 16.59
C MET A 1 -1.45 -5.89 16.75
N LEU A 2 -0.58 -5.81 17.75
CA LEU A 2 0.37 -4.70 17.88
C LEU A 2 1.48 -4.90 16.84
N HIS A 3 2.00 -3.83 16.26
CA HIS A 3 3.14 -3.92 15.34
C HIS A 3 4.43 -4.15 16.13
N ASP A 4 5.38 -4.84 15.52
CA ASP A 4 6.67 -5.16 16.13
C ASP A 4 7.73 -4.16 15.65
N HIS A 5 8.31 -3.37 16.55
CA HIS A 5 9.32 -2.37 16.21
C HIS A 5 10.66 -2.97 15.74
N SER A 6 10.88 -4.28 15.93
CA SER A 6 12.09 -4.96 15.47
C SER A 6 12.00 -5.47 14.03
N LYS A 7 10.81 -5.40 13.41
CA LYS A 7 10.55 -6.01 12.10
C LYS A 7 10.30 -4.98 11.02
N ALA A 8 10.92 -5.20 9.87
CA ALA A 8 10.76 -4.31 8.73
C ALA A 8 9.30 -4.28 8.24
N PHE A 9 8.85 -3.08 7.90
CA PHE A 9 7.56 -2.89 7.25
C PHE A 9 7.66 -3.11 5.73
N HIS A 10 6.58 -3.64 5.16
CA HIS A 10 6.31 -3.54 3.74
C HIS A 10 4.89 -3.06 3.51
N VAL A 11 4.70 -2.32 2.43
CA VAL A 11 3.42 -1.75 2.05
C VAL A 11 3.02 -2.33 0.72
N VAL A 12 1.81 -2.87 0.64
CA VAL A 12 1.23 -3.37 -0.60
C VAL A 12 0.09 -2.44 -0.98
N CYS A 13 0.17 -1.87 -2.18
CA CYS A 13 -0.85 -1.02 -2.76
C CYS A 13 -1.54 -1.74 -3.92
N ASP A 14 -2.86 -1.59 -4.00
CA ASP A 14 -3.67 -2.01 -5.13
C ASP A 14 -4.47 -0.82 -5.67
N VAL A 15 -4.63 -0.79 -6.99
CA VAL A 15 -5.38 0.24 -7.70
C VAL A 15 -6.38 -0.38 -8.63
N ARG A 16 -7.63 0.04 -8.47
CA ARG A 16 -8.75 -0.29 -9.35
C ARG A 16 -9.32 0.99 -9.97
N ASP A 17 -10.25 0.84 -10.91
CA ASP A 17 -10.77 1.96 -11.71
C ASP A 17 -11.42 3.08 -10.87
N PHE A 18 -11.96 2.75 -9.70
CA PHE A 18 -12.72 3.68 -8.86
C PHE A 18 -12.09 3.96 -7.49
N ALA A 19 -11.11 3.17 -7.06
CA ALA A 19 -10.54 3.25 -5.72
C ALA A 19 -9.11 2.71 -5.69
N THR A 20 -8.36 3.15 -4.69
CA THR A 20 -7.06 2.60 -4.33
C THR A 20 -7.09 2.13 -2.88
N GLY A 21 -6.42 1.01 -2.63
CA GLY A 21 -6.22 0.45 -1.31
C GLY A 21 -4.74 0.19 -1.06
N CYS A 22 -4.36 0.19 0.20
CA CYS A 22 -3.04 -0.24 0.63
C CYS A 22 -3.09 -0.90 2.01
N ALA A 23 -2.17 -1.83 2.24
CA ALA A 23 -1.98 -2.52 3.49
C ALA A 23 -0.54 -2.32 3.96
N LEU A 24 -0.38 -1.92 5.21
CA LEU A 24 0.90 -1.97 5.92
C LEU A 24 1.03 -3.34 6.57
N MET A 25 2.14 -4.01 6.32
CA MET A 25 2.34 -5.41 6.65
C MET A 25 3.74 -5.66 7.24
N GLN A 26 3.85 -6.72 8.02
CA GLN A 26 5.10 -7.23 8.60
C GLN A 26 5.08 -8.76 8.50
N TYR A 27 6.25 -9.38 8.45
CA TYR A 27 6.35 -10.83 8.59
C TYR A 27 6.30 -11.22 10.08
N ASP A 28 5.56 -12.27 10.45
CA ASP A 28 5.66 -12.86 11.78
C ASP A 28 6.91 -13.76 11.92
N ASP A 29 7.14 -14.33 13.11
CA ASP A 29 8.30 -15.20 13.37
C ASP A 29 8.28 -16.50 12.55
N GLU A 30 7.12 -16.87 12.02
CA GLU A 30 6.92 -18.02 11.14
C GLU A 30 7.06 -17.62 9.65
N GLY A 31 7.44 -16.38 9.35
CA GLY A 31 7.61 -15.87 7.99
C GLY A 31 6.29 -15.63 7.25
N ARG A 32 5.16 -15.53 7.95
CA ARG A 32 3.86 -15.24 7.33
C ARG A 32 3.59 -13.74 7.34
N GLU A 33 3.01 -13.22 6.27
CA GLU A 33 2.61 -11.83 6.23
C GLU A 33 1.42 -11.57 7.18
N ARG A 34 1.57 -10.54 8.03
CA ARG A 34 0.57 -10.07 8.96
C ARG A 34 0.25 -8.61 8.69
N VAL A 35 -1.04 -8.31 8.58
CA VAL A 35 -1.50 -6.95 8.36
C VAL A 35 -1.49 -6.17 9.66
N VAL A 36 -0.83 -5.02 9.63
CA VAL A 36 -0.82 -4.03 10.71
C VAL A 36 -1.97 -3.05 10.55
N SER A 37 -2.18 -2.54 9.33
CA SER A 37 -3.23 -1.56 9.06
C SER A 37 -3.64 -1.57 7.59
N TYR A 38 -4.93 -1.38 7.33
CA TYR A 38 -5.48 -1.16 5.99
C TYR A 38 -5.83 0.31 5.82
N GLN A 39 -5.59 0.83 4.62
CA GLN A 39 -6.03 2.15 4.21
C GLN A 39 -6.61 2.08 2.80
N SER A 40 -7.69 2.81 2.55
CA SER A 40 -8.26 2.89 1.22
C SER A 40 -8.99 4.20 1.01
N ARG A 41 -9.13 4.59 -0.26
CA ARG A 41 -9.96 5.72 -0.65
C ARG A 41 -10.52 5.55 -2.05
N GLN A 42 -11.65 6.19 -2.30
CA GLN A 42 -12.14 6.38 -3.65
C GLN A 42 -11.28 7.39 -4.41
N LEU A 43 -11.12 7.15 -5.71
CA LEU A 43 -10.50 8.08 -6.63
C LEU A 43 -11.50 9.19 -6.99
N LYS A 44 -11.02 10.43 -7.00
CA LYS A 44 -11.76 11.59 -7.50
C LYS A 44 -12.07 11.40 -8.99
N PRO A 45 -13.13 12.01 -9.53
CA PRO A 45 -13.48 11.90 -10.95
C PRO A 45 -12.30 12.18 -11.90
N ALA A 46 -11.48 13.19 -11.60
CA ALA A 46 -10.27 13.47 -12.38
C ALA A 46 -9.19 12.38 -12.27
N GLU A 47 -8.97 11.84 -11.07
CA GLU A 47 -7.96 10.78 -10.81
C GLU A 47 -8.31 9.46 -11.51
N ARG A 48 -9.61 9.20 -11.75
CA ARG A 48 -10.07 8.00 -12.47
C ARG A 48 -9.65 7.98 -13.94
N ASN A 49 -9.40 9.16 -14.52
CA ASN A 49 -9.00 9.29 -15.93
C ASN A 49 -7.48 9.23 -16.12
N TYR A 50 -6.70 9.14 -15.04
CA TYR A 50 -5.25 9.02 -15.13
C TYR A 50 -4.84 7.70 -15.79
N PRO A 51 -3.71 7.67 -16.52
CA PRO A 51 -3.13 6.43 -16.98
C PRO A 51 -2.71 5.56 -15.80
N VAL A 52 -2.51 4.26 -16.06
CA VAL A 52 -2.28 3.26 -15.01
C VAL A 52 -1.06 3.59 -14.14
N HIS A 53 0.05 3.99 -14.75
CA HIS A 53 1.28 4.34 -14.01
C HIS A 53 1.07 5.53 -13.07
N ASP A 54 0.30 6.54 -13.49
CA ASP A 54 -0.04 7.68 -12.63
C ASP A 54 -0.96 7.29 -11.47
N LYS A 55 -1.85 6.32 -11.70
CA LYS A 55 -2.71 5.76 -10.65
C LYS A 55 -1.90 4.95 -9.64
N GLU A 56 -0.91 4.18 -10.09
CA GLU A 56 0.03 3.47 -9.21
C GLU A 56 0.83 4.46 -8.36
N LEU A 57 1.38 5.52 -8.97
CA LEU A 57 2.10 6.57 -8.25
C LEU A 57 1.20 7.29 -7.23
N LEU A 58 -0.06 7.54 -7.59
CA LEU A 58 -1.05 8.13 -6.69
C LEU A 58 -1.33 7.24 -5.47
N ALA A 59 -1.36 5.92 -5.66
CA ALA A 59 -1.51 4.94 -4.59
C ALA A 59 -0.29 4.89 -3.68
N MET A 60 0.93 4.90 -4.24
CA MET A 60 2.18 5.00 -3.48
C MET A 60 2.19 6.25 -2.62
N ARG A 61 1.92 7.40 -3.22
CA ARG A 61 1.84 8.69 -2.50
C ARG A 61 0.81 8.64 -1.38
N TYR A 62 -0.37 8.09 -1.64
CA TYR A 62 -1.42 7.96 -0.63
C TYR A 62 -0.97 7.08 0.54
N ALA A 63 -0.36 5.92 0.26
CA ALA A 63 0.12 5.01 1.28
C ALA A 63 1.24 5.64 2.14
N LEU A 64 2.20 6.31 1.52
CA LEU A 64 3.29 7.00 2.24
C LEU A 64 2.77 8.09 3.18
N ILE A 65 1.76 8.86 2.75
CA ILE A 65 1.15 9.89 3.60
C ILE A 65 0.38 9.24 4.76
N LYS A 66 -0.39 8.18 4.50
CA LYS A 66 -1.22 7.54 5.53
C LYS A 66 -0.44 6.72 6.54
N PHE A 67 0.64 6.06 6.11
CA PHE A 67 1.50 5.27 6.97
C PHE A 67 2.72 6.04 7.47
N ARG A 68 2.77 7.36 7.29
CA ARG A 68 3.86 8.24 7.75
C ARG A 68 4.28 7.98 9.20
N VAL A 69 3.33 7.72 10.09
CA VAL A 69 3.59 7.45 11.52
C VAL A 69 4.41 6.17 11.75
N TYR A 70 4.32 5.19 10.85
CA TYR A 70 5.07 3.94 10.92
C TYR A 70 6.40 4.03 10.15
N LEU A 71 6.40 4.72 9.00
CA LEU A 71 7.54 4.68 8.07
C LEU A 71 8.65 5.70 8.39
N LEU A 72 8.38 6.78 9.13
CA LEU A 72 9.35 7.86 9.34
C LEU A 72 10.53 7.53 10.25
N GLY A 73 10.46 6.45 11.01
CA GLY A 73 11.56 5.99 11.88
C GLY A 73 12.30 4.77 11.33
N GLU A 74 11.85 4.23 10.20
CA GLU A 74 12.36 2.97 9.68
C GLU A 74 13.57 3.22 8.76
N GLN A 75 14.63 2.42 8.92
CA GLN A 75 15.82 2.54 8.07
C GLN A 75 15.53 2.18 6.61
N SER A 76 14.64 1.20 6.39
CA SER A 76 14.22 0.78 5.07
C SER A 76 12.85 0.11 5.11
N PHE A 77 12.03 0.35 4.10
CA PHE A 77 10.78 -0.38 3.89
C PHE A 77 10.61 -0.69 2.40
N SER A 78 9.80 -1.71 2.09
CA SER A 78 9.46 -2.04 0.71
C SER A 78 8.05 -1.55 0.38
N LEU A 79 7.86 -1.01 -0.83
CA LEU A 79 6.55 -0.56 -1.32
C LEU A 79 6.26 -1.25 -2.65
N PHE A 80 5.22 -2.07 -2.67
CA PHE A 80 4.79 -2.82 -3.82
C PHE A 80 3.49 -2.24 -4.35
N THR A 81 3.39 -2.04 -5.66
CA THR A 81 2.15 -1.62 -6.32
C THR A 81 1.75 -2.66 -7.36
N TRP A 82 0.49 -3.05 -7.35
CA TRP A 82 -0.08 -3.92 -8.37
C TRP A 82 -1.26 -3.21 -9.02
N THR A 83 -1.33 -3.24 -10.35
CA THR A 83 -2.56 -2.92 -11.06
C THR A 83 -3.30 -4.23 -11.34
N MET A 84 -4.55 -4.36 -10.91
CA MET A 84 -5.47 -5.44 -11.32
C MET A 84 -5.88 -5.37 -12.81
N ARG A 85 -4.96 -5.11 -13.75
CA ARG A 85 -5.22 -5.16 -15.20
C ARG A 85 -4.94 -6.53 -15.82
N TYR A 86 -4.23 -7.41 -15.12
CA TYR A 86 -3.79 -8.70 -15.66
C TYR A 86 -4.36 -9.93 -14.94
N PHE A 87 -5.24 -9.77 -13.96
CA PHE A 87 -5.88 -10.89 -13.24
C PHE A 87 -7.34 -11.16 -13.66
N ALA A 88 -7.78 -10.57 -14.78
CA ALA A 88 -9.08 -10.83 -15.40
C ALA A 88 -8.93 -11.32 -16.85
N ARG A 89 -7.94 -12.18 -17.11
CA ARG A 89 -7.88 -13.08 -18.27
C ARG A 89 -7.38 -14.44 -17.83
#